data_AF-A0A8D5U273-F1
#
_entry.id   AF-A0A8D5U273-F1
#
_cell.length_a   1.000
_cell.length_b   1.000
_cell.length_c   1.000
_cell.angle_alpha   90.00
_cell.angle_beta   90.00
_cell.angle_gamma   90.00
#
_symmetry.space_group_name_H-M   'P 1'
#
loop_
_entity.id
_entity.type
_entity.pdbx_description
1 polymer ?
#
loop_
_entity_poly.entity_id
_entity_poly.type
_entity_poly.pdbx_seq_one_letter_code
_entity_poly.pdbx_strand_id
1 'polypeptide(L)'
;MRDYLRVKDITILTSCRYNKKTNQIEFPPGVPNNVVYAAGRKGIYTLDIVGLFQRATKNTNRAKGALVARSLFALLIGIAVFFSDYHYFSLNILTLLGGILLGIYIIAVIVYTIRILSRKVIVSSRWPADLVIAWPQITNISVTESQSLNSSATIGSWYITTADGRSIIIPNVDNPYQKLDLIKKKYGYNIKF
;
A
#
# COMPACT_ATOMS: atom_id res chain seq x y z
N MET A 1 10.62 -0.99 20.12
CA MET A 1 9.48 -0.04 20.19
C MET A 1 9.06 0.22 18.76
N ARG A 2 7.82 -0.12 18.36
CA ARG A 2 7.35 0.07 16.98
C ARG A 2 7.11 1.56 16.74
N ASP A 3 7.87 2.15 15.83
CA ASP A 3 7.68 3.51 15.38
C ASP A 3 6.76 3.52 14.14
N TYR A 4 6.02 4.61 13.94
CA TYR A 4 5.23 4.83 12.73
C TYR A 4 5.91 5.88 11.86
N LEU A 5 6.48 5.46 10.74
CA LEU A 5 7.19 6.34 9.80
C LEU A 5 6.30 6.77 8.66
N ARG A 6 6.43 8.03 8.23
CA ARG A 6 5.73 8.50 7.02
C ARG A 6 6.47 8.01 5.78
N VAL A 7 5.72 7.52 4.79
CA VAL A 7 6.29 6.97 3.54
C VAL A 7 7.22 7.95 2.83
N LYS A 8 6.88 9.25 2.83
CA LYS A 8 7.71 10.31 2.22
C LYS A 8 9.07 10.50 2.91
N ASP A 9 9.15 10.17 4.18
CA ASP A 9 10.31 10.44 5.03
C ASP A 9 11.29 9.25 5.04
N ILE A 10 10.98 8.16 4.34
CA ILE A 10 11.81 6.95 4.22
C ILE A 10 12.26 6.71 2.78
N THR A 11 13.35 5.97 2.63
CA THR A 11 13.89 5.49 1.35
C THR A 11 13.92 3.96 1.42
N ILE A 12 13.14 3.27 0.59
CA ILE A 12 13.09 1.81 0.58
C ILE A 12 14.39 1.27 -0.01
N LEU A 13 15.06 0.38 0.73
CA LEU A 13 16.34 -0.21 0.34
C LEU A 13 16.12 -1.50 -0.46
N THR A 14 15.30 -2.42 0.06
CA THR A 14 15.08 -3.72 -0.56
C THR A 14 14.29 -3.62 -1.86
N SER A 15 14.68 -4.42 -2.85
CA SER A 15 13.92 -4.61 -4.08
C SER A 15 12.62 -5.34 -3.81
N CYS A 16 11.50 -4.70 -4.14
CA CYS A 16 10.19 -5.35 -4.08
C CYS A 16 9.27 -4.80 -5.18
N ARG A 17 8.47 -5.67 -5.79
CA ARG A 17 7.53 -5.30 -6.85
C ARG A 17 6.11 -5.63 -6.43
N TYR A 18 5.18 -4.72 -6.67
CA TYR A 18 3.76 -5.00 -6.49
C TYR A 18 3.19 -5.64 -7.76
N ASN A 19 2.73 -6.89 -7.67
CA ASN A 19 2.03 -7.55 -8.76
C ASN A 19 0.53 -7.24 -8.69
N LYS A 20 0.04 -6.51 -9.69
CA LYS A 20 -1.37 -6.10 -9.80
C LYS A 20 -2.33 -7.26 -10.10
N LYS A 21 -1.86 -8.36 -10.69
CA LYS A 21 -2.69 -9.53 -11.02
C LYS A 21 -2.98 -10.36 -9.78
N THR A 22 -1.96 -10.58 -8.95
CA THR A 22 -2.07 -11.37 -7.72
C THR A 22 -2.41 -10.53 -6.49
N ASN A 23 -2.35 -9.19 -6.60
CA ASN A 23 -2.45 -8.25 -5.46
C ASN A 23 -1.45 -8.58 -4.33
N GLN A 24 -0.28 -9.12 -4.70
CA GLN A 24 0.77 -9.51 -3.77
C GLN A 24 2.07 -8.75 -4.08
N ILE A 25 2.91 -8.62 -3.05
CA ILE A 25 4.26 -8.09 -3.22
C ILE A 25 5.17 -9.27 -3.53
N GLU A 26 5.85 -9.17 -4.66
CA GLU A 26 6.85 -10.11 -5.11
C GLU A 26 8.22 -9.61 -4.69
N PHE A 27 8.97 -10.51 -4.05
CA PHE A 27 10.36 -10.28 -3.71
C PHE A 27 11.25 -11.04 -4.69
N PRO A 28 12.45 -10.51 -4.98
CA PRO A 28 13.45 -11.28 -5.70
C PRO A 28 13.77 -12.59 -4.97
N PRO A 29 14.14 -13.64 -5.70
CA PRO A 29 14.54 -14.91 -5.11
C PRO A 29 15.70 -14.71 -4.11
N GLY A 30 15.58 -15.30 -2.92
CA GLY A 30 16.59 -15.18 -1.86
C GLY A 30 16.35 -14.07 -0.82
N VAL A 31 15.29 -13.27 -0.94
CA VAL A 31 14.85 -12.37 0.14
C VAL A 31 13.85 -13.11 1.05
N PRO A 32 14.00 -13.06 2.39
CA PRO A 32 12.95 -13.53 3.28
C PRO A 32 11.69 -12.70 3.05
N ASN A 33 10.61 -13.35 2.61
CA ASN A 33 9.35 -12.76 2.07
C ASN A 33 8.60 -11.76 2.97
N ASN A 34 9.12 -11.43 4.15
CA ASN A 34 8.39 -10.65 5.16
C ASN A 34 9.12 -9.40 5.64
N VAL A 35 10.38 -9.18 5.27
CA VAL A 35 11.19 -8.10 5.84
C VAL A 35 11.74 -7.18 4.75
N VAL A 36 11.25 -5.95 4.73
CA VAL A 36 11.78 -4.90 3.84
C VAL A 36 12.55 -3.88 4.64
N TYR A 37 13.78 -3.62 4.21
CA TYR A 37 14.62 -2.61 4.83
C TYR A 37 14.34 -1.24 4.21
N ALA A 38 14.31 -0.22 5.06
CA ALA A 38 14.19 1.17 4.65
C ALA A 38 15.10 2.07 5.49
N ALA A 39 15.71 3.04 4.86
CA ALA A 39 16.44 4.11 5.53
C ALA A 39 15.49 5.25 5.89
N GLY A 40 15.57 5.75 7.12
CA GLY A 40 14.83 6.93 7.58
C GLY A 40 15.76 7.90 8.29
N ARG A 41 15.18 8.96 8.89
CA ARG A 41 15.99 10.02 9.52
C ARG A 41 16.85 9.54 10.69
N LYS A 42 16.38 8.61 11.53
CA LYS A 42 17.15 8.17 12.72
C LYS A 42 18.08 6.98 12.44
N GLY A 43 17.83 6.22 11.37
CA GLY A 43 18.57 5.01 11.08
C GLY A 43 17.93 4.15 10.01
N ILE A 44 18.29 2.87 10.01
CA ILE A 44 17.71 1.85 9.16
C ILE A 44 16.62 1.11 9.93
N TYR A 45 15.52 0.86 9.24
CA TYR A 45 14.32 0.26 9.76
C TYR A 45 13.94 -0.99 8.97
N THR A 46 13.24 -1.90 9.62
CA THR A 46 12.50 -2.99 8.99
C THR A 46 11.02 -2.64 8.94
N LEU A 47 10.41 -2.91 7.79
CA LEU A 47 9.01 -2.64 7.50
C LEU A 47 8.27 -3.96 7.32
N ASP A 48 7.15 -4.10 8.01
CA ASP A 48 6.16 -5.15 7.76
C ASP A 48 5.23 -4.70 6.63
N ILE A 49 5.73 -4.80 5.40
CA ILE A 49 4.98 -4.36 4.22
C ILE A 49 3.87 -5.36 3.89
N VAL A 50 4.09 -6.67 4.12
CA VAL A 50 3.09 -7.71 3.86
C VAL A 50 1.85 -7.49 4.73
N GLY A 51 2.03 -7.31 6.05
CA GLY A 51 0.94 -7.04 6.97
C GLY A 51 0.22 -5.73 6.67
N LEU A 52 0.95 -4.69 6.26
CA LEU A 52 0.38 -3.40 5.90
C LEU A 52 -0.49 -3.47 4.65
N PHE A 53 0.00 -4.11 3.58
CA PHE A 53 -0.77 -4.27 2.36
C PHE A 53 -1.98 -5.17 2.57
N GLN A 54 -1.84 -6.33 3.24
CA GLN A 54 -2.98 -7.20 3.54
C GLN A 54 -4.08 -6.49 4.34
N ARG A 55 -3.71 -5.67 5.34
CA ARG A 55 -4.67 -4.85 6.09
C ARG A 55 -5.34 -3.80 5.20
N ALA A 56 -4.60 -3.15 4.32
CA ALA A 56 -5.12 -2.17 3.39
C ALA A 56 -6.11 -2.80 2.37
N THR A 57 -5.79 -3.96 1.79
CA THR A 57 -6.70 -4.68 0.89
C THR A 57 -7.92 -5.20 1.64
N LYS A 58 -7.76 -5.78 2.83
CA LYS A 58 -8.89 -6.28 3.63
C LYS A 58 -9.87 -5.19 4.02
N ASN A 59 -9.37 -4.03 4.47
CA ASN A 59 -10.23 -2.89 4.79
C ASN A 59 -10.93 -2.33 3.55
N THR A 60 -10.23 -2.27 2.42
CA THR A 60 -10.83 -1.80 1.16
C THR A 60 -11.93 -2.76 0.68
N ASN A 61 -11.70 -4.07 0.73
CA ASN A 61 -12.68 -5.08 0.33
C ASN A 61 -13.88 -5.12 1.26
N ARG A 62 -13.67 -4.97 2.58
CA ARG A 62 -14.76 -4.85 3.56
C ARG A 62 -15.60 -3.60 3.33
N ALA A 63 -14.96 -2.46 3.03
CA ALA A 63 -15.65 -1.23 2.69
C ALA A 63 -16.47 -1.37 1.39
N LYS A 64 -15.91 -2.01 0.35
CA LYS A 64 -16.62 -2.32 -0.90
C LYS A 64 -17.84 -3.22 -0.63
N GLY A 65 -17.66 -4.30 0.13
CA GLY A 65 -18.75 -5.24 0.47
C GLY A 65 -19.87 -4.61 1.29
N ALA A 66 -19.53 -3.83 2.32
CA ALA A 66 -20.53 -3.13 3.14
C ALA A 66 -21.35 -2.12 2.33
N LEU A 67 -20.72 -1.49 1.33
CA LEU A 67 -21.39 -0.51 0.48
C LEU A 67 -22.31 -1.17 -0.55
N VAL A 68 -21.89 -2.28 -1.18
CA VAL A 68 -22.75 -3.08 -2.05
C VAL A 68 -23.97 -3.59 -1.28
N ALA A 69 -23.78 -4.07 -0.05
CA ALA A 69 -24.88 -4.51 0.80
C ALA A 69 -25.88 -3.36 1.09
N ARG A 70 -25.38 -2.14 1.39
CA ARG A 70 -26.24 -0.97 1.58
C ARG A 70 -27.00 -0.58 0.31
N SER A 71 -26.35 -0.61 -0.85
CA SER A 71 -27.01 -0.31 -2.13
C SER A 71 -28.10 -1.33 -2.47
N LEU A 72 -27.84 -2.63 -2.26
CA LEU A 72 -28.85 -3.69 -2.45
C LEU A 72 -30.01 -3.55 -1.46
N PHE A 73 -29.73 -3.23 -0.20
CA PHE A 73 -30.75 -3.01 0.81
C PHE A 73 -31.67 -1.82 0.44
N ALA A 74 -31.10 -0.73 -0.05
CA ALA A 74 -31.88 0.44 -0.47
C ALA A 74 -32.72 0.14 -1.74
N LEU A 75 -32.19 -0.66 -2.68
CA LEU A 75 -32.95 -1.14 -3.84
C LEU A 75 -34.13 -2.01 -3.41
N LEU A 76 -33.94 -2.95 -2.48
CA LEU A 76 -35.00 -3.82 -1.96
C LEU A 76 -36.13 -3.01 -1.30
N ILE A 77 -35.78 -1.98 -0.53
CA ILE A 77 -36.78 -1.06 0.04
C ILE A 77 -37.54 -0.33 -1.07
N GLY A 78 -36.84 0.20 -2.08
CA GLY A 78 -37.48 0.88 -3.21
C GLY A 78 -38.44 -0.01 -3.99
N ILE A 79 -38.07 -1.27 -4.22
CA ILE A 79 -38.93 -2.27 -4.86
C ILE A 79 -40.14 -2.60 -3.97
N ALA A 80 -39.95 -2.80 -2.67
CA ALA A 80 -41.05 -3.10 -1.75
C ALA A 80 -42.10 -1.98 -1.70
N VAL A 81 -41.67 -0.71 -1.66
CA VAL A 81 -42.56 0.47 -1.72
C VAL A 81 -43.28 0.55 -3.07
N PHE A 82 -42.59 0.24 -4.17
CA PHE A 82 -43.20 0.25 -5.50
C PHE A 82 -44.30 -0.82 -5.64
N PHE A 83 -44.05 -2.04 -5.13
CA PHE A 83 -45.03 -3.12 -5.21
C PHE A 83 -46.20 -2.94 -4.24
N SER A 84 -46.02 -2.27 -3.10
CA SER A 84 -47.16 -1.96 -2.20
C SER A 84 -48.17 -1.02 -2.83
N ASP A 85 -47.74 -0.12 -3.72
CA ASP A 85 -48.63 0.81 -4.42
C ASP A 85 -49.20 0.24 -5.73
N TYR A 86 -48.69 -0.90 -6.22
CA TYR A 86 -49.12 -1.52 -7.48
C TYR A 86 -50.56 -2.05 -7.45
N HIS A 87 -51.13 -2.32 -6.28
CA HIS A 87 -52.54 -2.69 -6.15
C HIS A 87 -53.52 -1.57 -6.50
N TYR A 88 -53.04 -0.32 -6.70
CA TYR A 88 -53.86 0.85 -7.03
C TYR A 88 -53.47 1.51 -8.36
N PHE A 89 -52.99 0.73 -9.34
CA PHE A 89 -52.46 1.21 -10.63
C PHE A 89 -53.54 1.92 -11.48
N SER A 90 -53.80 3.19 -11.17
CA SER A 90 -54.47 4.15 -12.04
C SER A 90 -53.39 4.92 -12.81
N LEU A 91 -53.57 5.10 -14.12
CA LEU A 91 -52.68 5.88 -14.99
C LEU A 91 -52.77 7.37 -14.65
N ASN A 92 -52.22 7.77 -13.50
CA ASN A 92 -52.20 9.14 -13.03
C ASN A 92 -50.80 9.75 -13.23
N ILE A 93 -50.75 11.07 -13.41
CA ILE A 93 -49.49 11.82 -13.55
C ILE A 93 -48.53 11.54 -12.36
N LEU A 94 -49.08 11.30 -11.17
CA LEU A 94 -48.33 10.95 -9.96
C LEU A 94 -47.55 9.62 -10.10
N THR A 95 -48.17 8.59 -10.66
CA THR A 95 -47.53 7.28 -10.89
C THR A 95 -46.42 7.36 -11.94
N LEU A 96 -46.60 8.22 -12.95
CA LEU A 96 -45.61 8.44 -14.01
C LEU A 96 -44.37 9.18 -13.46
N LEU A 97 -44.58 10.19 -12.60
CA LEU A 97 -43.54 10.87 -11.84
C LEU A 97 -42.80 9.93 -10.89
N GLY A 98 -43.53 9.05 -10.18
CA GLY A 98 -42.97 8.03 -9.30
C GLY A 98 -42.02 7.09 -10.04
N GLY A 99 -42.44 6.59 -11.22
CA GLY A 99 -41.61 5.74 -12.07
C GLY A 99 -40.33 6.43 -12.58
N ILE A 100 -40.42 7.70 -12.98
CA ILE A 100 -39.26 8.49 -13.43
C ILE A 100 -38.26 8.69 -12.27
N LEU A 101 -38.75 9.03 -11.06
CA LEU A 101 -37.90 9.20 -9.88
C LEU A 101 -37.20 7.89 -9.48
N LEU A 102 -37.89 6.76 -9.59
CA LEU A 102 -37.31 5.44 -9.36
C LEU A 102 -36.23 5.09 -10.38
N GLY A 103 -36.46 5.40 -11.66
CA GLY A 103 -35.47 5.24 -12.72
C GLY A 103 -34.20 6.08 -12.48
N ILE A 104 -34.37 7.36 -12.12
CA ILE A 104 -33.24 8.25 -11.77
C ILE A 104 -32.49 7.72 -10.55
N TYR A 105 -33.20 7.22 -9.54
CA TYR A 105 -32.61 6.64 -8.34
C TYR A 105 -31.73 5.41 -8.67
N ILE A 106 -32.23 4.49 -9.51
CA ILE A 106 -31.47 3.30 -9.93
C ILE A 106 -30.19 3.70 -10.67
N ILE A 107 -30.29 4.65 -11.61
CA ILE A 107 -29.13 5.14 -12.37
C ILE A 107 -28.11 5.79 -11.43
N ALA A 108 -28.55 6.61 -10.47
CA ALA A 108 -27.68 7.23 -9.48
C ALA A 108 -26.95 6.19 -8.62
N VAL A 109 -27.63 5.13 -8.19
CA VAL A 109 -27.03 4.02 -7.42
C VAL A 109 -25.98 3.28 -8.26
N ILE A 110 -26.24 3.02 -9.55
CA ILE A 110 -25.29 2.35 -10.45
C ILE A 110 -24.04 3.22 -10.67
N VAL A 111 -24.22 4.50 -10.99
CA VAL A 111 -23.10 5.43 -11.21
C VAL A 111 -22.26 5.57 -9.94
N TYR A 112 -22.91 5.68 -8.77
CA TYR A 112 -22.24 5.79 -7.49
C TYR A 112 -21.42 4.53 -7.14
N THR A 113 -21.97 3.33 -7.39
CA THR A 113 -21.27 2.06 -7.14
C THR A 113 -20.07 1.87 -8.07
N ILE A 114 -20.19 2.18 -9.37
CA ILE A 114 -19.08 2.13 -10.35
C ILE A 114 -17.95 3.07 -9.95
N ARG A 115 -18.27 4.31 -9.56
CA ARG A 115 -17.28 5.32 -9.14
C ARG A 115 -16.52 4.95 -7.87
N ILE A 116 -17.08 4.06 -7.05
CA ILE A 116 -16.45 3.59 -5.82
C ILE A 116 -15.68 2.28 -6.02
N LEU A 117 -16.19 1.39 -6.88
CA LEU A 117 -15.44 0.19 -7.30
C LEU A 117 -14.11 0.56 -7.97
N SER A 118 -14.07 1.70 -8.68
CA SER A 118 -12.87 2.26 -9.30
C SER A 118 -11.92 2.98 -8.33
N ARG A 119 -12.28 3.16 -7.05
CA ARG A 119 -11.36 3.73 -6.06
C ARG A 119 -10.17 2.78 -5.82
N LYS A 120 -8.97 3.32 -6.01
CA LYS A 120 -7.70 2.64 -5.77
C LYS A 120 -7.54 2.32 -4.27
N VAL A 121 -6.82 1.25 -3.96
CA VAL A 121 -6.45 0.91 -2.58
C VAL A 121 -5.64 2.07 -2.01
N ILE A 122 -6.15 2.68 -0.93
CA ILE A 122 -5.45 3.75 -0.22
C ILE A 122 -4.60 3.08 0.86
N VAL A 123 -3.29 3.06 0.63
CA VAL A 123 -2.32 2.61 1.63
C VAL A 123 -2.10 3.74 2.63
N SER A 124 -2.02 3.42 3.93
CA SER A 124 -1.80 4.43 4.96
C SER A 124 -0.49 5.19 4.72
N SER A 125 -0.50 6.50 4.97
CA SER A 125 0.68 7.35 4.84
C SER A 125 1.73 7.09 5.93
N ARG A 126 1.38 6.32 6.96
CA ARG A 126 2.24 5.89 8.06
C ARG A 126 2.38 4.37 8.06
N TRP A 127 3.61 3.90 8.10
CA TRP A 127 3.96 2.49 8.06
C TRP A 127 4.61 2.07 9.38
N PRO A 128 4.24 0.92 9.95
CA PRO A 128 4.90 0.38 11.13
C PRO A 128 6.33 0.00 10.75
N ALA A 129 7.27 0.51 11.52
CA ALA A 129 8.68 0.35 11.28
C ALA A 129 9.39 0.04 12.60
N ASP A 130 10.25 -0.96 12.59
CA ASP A 130 11.12 -1.28 13.71
C ASP A 130 12.53 -0.80 13.39
N LEU A 131 13.11 0.02 14.28
CA LEU A 131 14.47 0.51 14.11
C LEU A 131 15.44 -0.65 14.31
N VAL A 132 16.20 -0.99 13.26
CA VAL A 132 17.25 -2.01 13.32
C VAL A 132 18.53 -1.41 13.88
N ILE A 133 18.92 -0.26 13.35
CA ILE A 133 20.17 0.39 13.70
C ILE A 133 20.08 1.91 13.52
N ALA A 134 20.61 2.65 14.48
CA ALA A 134 20.68 4.10 14.40
C ALA A 134 21.91 4.56 13.61
N TRP A 135 21.80 5.65 12.83
CA TRP A 135 22.94 6.18 12.06
C TRP A 135 24.21 6.45 12.88
N PRO A 136 24.15 6.99 14.11
CA PRO A 136 25.36 7.24 14.91
C PRO A 136 26.11 5.96 15.30
N GLN A 137 25.46 4.79 15.25
CA GLN A 137 26.08 3.51 15.56
C GLN A 137 26.80 2.91 14.35
N ILE A 138 26.63 3.46 13.15
CA ILE A 138 27.19 2.92 11.92
C ILE A 138 28.58 3.53 11.69
N THR A 139 29.60 2.67 11.64
CA THR A 139 30.99 3.08 11.43
C THR A 139 31.40 2.99 9.97
N ASN A 140 31.00 1.91 9.29
CA ASN A 140 31.27 1.72 7.87
C ASN A 140 30.08 1.03 7.18
N ILE A 141 29.82 1.40 5.92
CA ILE A 141 28.92 0.69 5.02
C ILE A 141 29.72 0.32 3.77
N SER A 142 30.03 -0.97 3.63
CA SER A 142 30.55 -1.52 2.39
C SER A 142 29.41 -2.02 1.50
N VAL A 143 29.55 -1.77 0.21
CA VAL A 143 28.51 -2.03 -0.79
C VAL A 143 29.04 -3.03 -1.80
N THR A 144 28.30 -4.11 -2.02
CA THR A 144 28.53 -5.01 -3.15
C THR A 144 27.47 -4.78 -4.19
N GLU A 145 27.86 -4.77 -5.46
CA GLU A 145 26.95 -4.57 -6.57
C GLU A 145 27.00 -5.79 -7.49
N SER A 146 25.83 -6.28 -7.90
CA SER A 146 25.68 -7.35 -8.88
C SER A 146 24.64 -6.95 -9.92
N GLN A 147 24.97 -7.09 -11.19
CA GLN A 147 23.97 -6.88 -12.25
C GLN A 147 22.98 -8.04 -12.23
N SER A 148 21.69 -7.73 -12.17
CA SER A 148 20.65 -8.75 -12.34
C SER A 148 20.58 -9.14 -13.81
N LEU A 149 20.82 -10.42 -14.13
CA LEU A 149 20.77 -10.96 -15.49
C LEU A 149 19.43 -10.70 -16.22
N ASN A 150 18.35 -10.42 -15.48
CA ASN A 150 16.99 -10.27 -16.03
C ASN A 150 16.43 -8.84 -15.88
N SER A 151 17.23 -7.86 -15.45
CA SER A 151 16.78 -6.48 -15.24
C SER A 151 17.91 -5.49 -15.46
N SER A 152 17.62 -4.35 -16.11
CA SER A 152 18.52 -3.17 -16.11
C SER A 152 18.73 -2.57 -14.72
N ALA A 153 18.08 -3.11 -13.68
CA ALA A 153 18.28 -2.70 -12.29
C ALA A 153 19.49 -3.42 -11.70
N THR A 154 20.41 -2.66 -11.12
CA THR A 154 21.53 -3.23 -10.39
C THR A 154 21.08 -3.60 -8.99
N ILE A 155 21.41 -4.82 -8.54
CA ILE A 155 21.00 -5.33 -7.23
C ILE A 155 22.27 -5.62 -6.43
N GLY A 156 22.31 -5.20 -5.19
CA GLY A 156 23.48 -5.39 -4.35
C GLY A 156 23.16 -5.75 -2.92
N SER A 157 24.18 -5.77 -2.09
CA SER A 157 24.05 -5.93 -0.65
C SER A 157 24.82 -4.82 0.04
N TRP A 158 24.31 -4.36 1.18
CA TRP A 158 25.04 -3.49 2.09
C TRP A 158 25.50 -4.30 3.29
N TYR A 159 26.78 -4.16 3.61
CA TYR A 159 27.39 -4.71 4.80
C TYR A 159 27.70 -3.54 5.72
N ILE A 160 27.06 -3.54 6.88
CA ILE A 160 27.07 -2.42 7.81
C ILE A 160 27.80 -2.86 9.06
N THR A 161 28.92 -2.18 9.34
CA THR A 161 29.66 -2.38 10.58
C THR A 161 29.22 -1.35 11.61
N THR A 162 29.00 -1.82 12.83
CA THR A 162 28.58 -0.99 13.96
C THR A 162 29.74 -0.63 14.86
N ALA A 163 29.60 0.43 15.66
CA ALA A 163 30.58 0.83 16.67
C ALA A 163 30.84 -0.29 17.70
N ASP A 164 29.83 -1.12 17.95
CA ASP A 164 29.91 -2.27 18.86
C ASP A 164 30.55 -3.51 18.20
N GLY A 165 31.07 -3.40 16.97
CA GLY A 165 31.72 -4.48 16.23
C GLY A 165 30.76 -5.48 15.56
N ARG A 166 29.45 -5.30 15.69
CA ARG A 166 28.45 -6.13 14.99
C ARG A 166 28.43 -5.81 13.50
N SER A 167 28.20 -6.84 12.68
CA SER A 167 27.98 -6.71 11.23
C SER A 167 26.52 -7.02 10.91
N ILE A 168 25.87 -6.13 10.16
CA ILE A 168 24.49 -6.26 9.70
C ILE A 168 24.51 -6.29 8.17
N ILE A 169 23.84 -7.27 7.59
CA ILE A 169 23.74 -7.41 6.13
C ILE A 169 22.34 -7.02 5.70
N ILE A 170 22.25 -6.06 4.78
CA ILE A 170 21.01 -5.72 4.07
C ILE A 170 21.14 -6.31 2.66
N PRO A 171 20.48 -7.45 2.39
CA PRO A 171 20.54 -8.07 1.08
C PRO A 171 19.61 -7.36 0.08
N ASN A 172 19.89 -7.54 -1.20
CA ASN A 172 19.01 -7.20 -2.32
C ASN A 172 18.56 -5.73 -2.34
N VAL A 173 19.52 -4.83 -2.17
CA VAL A 173 19.35 -3.39 -2.29
C VAL A 173 19.39 -2.99 -3.76
N ASP A 174 18.32 -2.37 -4.29
CA ASP A 174 18.37 -1.81 -5.65
C ASP A 174 19.32 -0.61 -5.72
N ASN A 175 20.11 -0.53 -6.79
CA ASN A 175 21.05 0.55 -7.10
C ASN A 175 21.80 1.01 -5.82
N PRO A 176 22.57 0.12 -5.20
CA PRO A 176 23.00 0.28 -3.82
C PRO A 176 23.86 1.52 -3.62
N TYR A 177 24.72 1.88 -4.58
CA TYR A 177 25.50 3.12 -4.54
C TYR A 177 24.63 4.38 -4.66
N GLN A 178 23.66 4.38 -5.59
CA GLN A 178 22.77 5.53 -5.78
C GLN A 178 21.88 5.76 -4.56
N LYS A 179 21.35 4.69 -3.95
CA LYS A 179 20.54 4.81 -2.72
C LYS A 179 21.35 5.36 -1.56
N LEU A 180 22.60 4.91 -1.42
CA LEU A 180 23.50 5.40 -0.40
C LEU A 180 23.79 6.90 -0.56
N ASP A 181 24.09 7.34 -1.78
CA ASP A 181 24.30 8.75 -2.07
C ASP A 181 23.05 9.61 -1.81
N LEU A 182 21.88 9.12 -2.23
CA LEU A 182 20.59 9.74 -1.92
C LEU A 182 20.37 9.88 -0.41
N ILE A 183 20.72 8.87 0.39
CA ILE A 183 20.57 8.87 1.84
C ILE A 183 21.51 9.89 2.49
N LYS A 184 22.76 10.00 2.04
CA LYS A 184 23.69 11.05 2.50
C LYS A 184 23.11 12.43 2.22
N LYS A 185 22.65 12.66 0.99
CA LYS A 185 22.10 13.96 0.58
C LYS A 185 20.81 14.29 1.35
N LYS A 186 19.94 13.29 1.54
CA LYS A 186 18.62 13.49 2.16
C LYS A 186 18.69 13.67 3.68
N TYR A 187 19.60 12.98 4.35
CA TYR A 187 19.66 12.94 5.82
C TYR A 187 20.93 13.57 6.41
N GLY A 188 21.88 13.99 5.59
CA GLY A 188 23.08 14.72 6.01
C GLY A 188 24.13 13.87 6.73
N TYR A 189 24.08 12.55 6.60
CA TYR A 189 25.04 11.65 7.26
C TYR A 189 26.31 11.47 6.44
N ASN A 190 27.44 11.86 7.02
CA ASN A 190 28.77 11.71 6.44
C ASN A 190 29.38 10.38 6.93
N ILE A 191 28.86 9.27 6.41
CA ILE A 191 29.36 7.93 6.71
C ILE A 191 30.69 7.76 5.98
N LYS A 192 31.75 7.36 6.69
CA LYS A 192 33.07 7.06 6.08
C LYS A 192 32.99 5.71 5.36
N PHE A 193 33.62 5.63 4.19
CA PHE A 193 33.76 4.42 3.37
C PHE A 193 35.12 3.81 3.63
#